data_AF-A0A969WXH1-F1
#
_entry.id   AF-A0A969WXH1-F1
#
_cell.length_a   1.000
_cell.length_b   1.000
_cell.length_c   1.000
_cell.angle_alpha   90.00
_cell.angle_beta   90.00
_cell.angle_gamma   90.00
#
_symmetry.space_group_name_H-M   'P 1'
#
loop_
_entity.id
_entity.type
_entity.pdbx_description
1 polymer ?
#
loop_
_entity_poly.entity_id
_entity_poly.type
_entity_poly.pdbx_seq_one_letter_code
_entity_poly.pdbx_strand_id
1 'polypeptide(L)'
;MLKHKGLLAVLLCIVIMGGCGLPKDGNNDPKANSTASSTSILNASGVSAKLKERSKSTYPPDFSTEKGIREYLVGEWVYDREYLNYADLDPANVTAKMIIDKDLNVHLSFEDKLTNKSKGEYTGEIKFDRLYAKPNEAPDLIVIDLGDEDYPGGDFRFLHRTIYDGKCVMSLFFSGNGNCIFDLLADNNNYGYAPEEIIIEKVSGQTPKVETTKNLAFHAVLWEIGAEGKSLWLNQVWWTPPIEYDPDVPNPRMALYEAEVPESALYEIANDKIKEIMSNELVTGEVYFVLTDLQG
;
A
#
# COMPACT_ATOMS: atom_id res chain seq x y z
N MET A 1 -37.43 36.17 47.90
CA MET A 1 -36.45 35.46 48.75
C MET A 1 -35.45 34.77 47.82
N LEU A 2 -34.34 35.47 47.51
CA LEU A 2 -32.94 35.12 47.83
C LEU A 2 -32.51 33.69 47.38
N LYS A 3 -31.70 33.57 46.30
CA LYS A 3 -30.22 33.44 46.24
C LYS A 3 -29.77 31.97 46.46
N HIS A 4 -28.92 31.31 45.65
CA HIS A 4 -27.59 31.71 45.17
C HIS A 4 -27.14 30.95 43.91
N LYS A 5 -26.36 31.66 43.08
CA LYS A 5 -25.44 31.15 42.04
C LYS A 5 -24.15 30.64 42.71
N GLY A 6 -23.54 29.60 42.17
CA GLY A 6 -22.22 29.10 42.58
C GLY A 6 -21.35 28.76 41.37
N LEU A 7 -20.55 29.75 40.96
CA LEU A 7 -19.42 29.66 40.03
C LEU A 7 -18.21 29.13 40.81
N LEU A 8 -17.41 28.22 40.26
CA LEU A 8 -16.10 27.91 40.83
C LEU A 8 -15.05 27.84 39.71
N ALA A 9 -14.39 28.98 39.52
CA ALA A 9 -13.13 29.09 38.81
C ALA A 9 -12.00 28.75 39.80
N VAL A 10 -11.02 27.94 39.38
CA VAL A 10 -9.76 27.78 40.10
C VAL A 10 -8.64 28.13 39.14
N LEU A 11 -8.06 29.30 39.39
CA LEU A 11 -6.82 29.82 38.84
C LEU A 11 -5.76 29.59 39.92
N LEU A 12 -4.64 28.94 39.58
CA LEU A 12 -3.49 28.83 40.47
C LEU A 12 -2.21 29.06 39.68
N CYS A 13 -1.79 30.32 39.66
CA CYS A 13 -0.42 30.73 39.37
C CYS A 13 0.29 30.90 40.72
N ILE A 14 1.43 30.23 40.92
CA ILE A 14 2.50 30.76 41.77
C ILE A 14 3.83 30.59 41.05
N VAL A 15 4.42 31.74 40.77
CA VAL A 15 5.80 32.01 40.34
C VAL A 15 6.74 31.85 41.54
N ILE A 16 7.93 31.27 41.32
CA ILE A 16 9.12 31.64 42.11
C ILE A 16 10.22 32.07 41.14
N MET A 17 10.59 33.34 41.28
CA MET A 17 11.72 34.02 40.68
C MET A 17 13.04 33.58 41.32
N GLY A 18 14.12 33.69 40.56
CA GLY A 18 15.32 34.41 41.03
C GLY A 18 16.62 33.61 41.07
N GLY A 19 17.54 33.94 40.16
CA GLY A 19 18.93 33.49 40.21
C GLY A 19 19.78 34.05 39.06
N CYS A 20 19.94 35.38 39.01
CA CYS A 20 20.80 36.11 38.08
C CYS A 20 22.28 35.64 38.17
N GLY A 21 22.95 35.58 37.01
CA GLY A 21 24.40 35.41 36.92
C GLY A 21 24.95 35.59 35.50
N LEU A 22 25.08 36.84 35.05
CA LEU A 22 25.98 37.31 33.97
C LEU A 22 26.68 38.57 34.54
N PRO A 23 27.86 39.03 34.05
CA PRO A 23 28.37 38.86 32.68
C PRO A 23 29.90 38.63 32.54
N LYS A 24 30.36 38.33 31.32
CA LYS A 24 31.37 39.18 30.66
C LYS A 24 31.46 38.95 29.14
N ASP A 25 31.42 40.10 28.46
CA ASP A 25 31.45 40.35 27.03
C ASP A 25 32.69 39.86 26.29
N GLY A 26 32.47 39.63 24.99
CA GLY A 26 33.49 39.56 23.95
C GLY A 26 32.84 39.82 22.59
N ASN A 27 32.31 41.04 22.42
CA ASN A 27 31.71 41.56 21.19
C ASN A 27 32.75 41.60 20.05
N ASN A 28 32.38 41.16 18.84
CA ASN A 28 32.88 41.66 17.55
C ASN A 28 32.08 41.00 16.40
N ASP A 29 31.02 41.67 15.97
CA ASP A 29 30.58 41.70 14.56
C ASP A 29 31.09 43.03 13.95
N PRO A 30 31.23 43.22 12.61
CA PRO A 30 30.35 42.65 11.56
C PRO A 30 31.01 42.35 10.18
N LYS A 31 30.33 41.59 9.31
CA LYS A 31 29.93 42.01 7.92
C LYS A 31 29.41 40.87 7.05
N ALA A 32 28.27 41.14 6.42
CA ALA A 32 27.68 40.39 5.32
C ALA A 32 28.44 40.58 4.00
N ASN A 33 28.61 39.50 3.20
CA ASN A 33 27.93 39.34 1.89
C ASN A 33 28.51 38.17 1.05
N SER A 34 27.57 37.45 0.45
CA SER A 34 27.64 36.72 -0.83
C SER A 34 28.69 35.64 -1.03
N THR A 35 28.24 34.39 -1.16
CA THR A 35 28.46 33.62 -2.40
C THR A 35 27.29 32.65 -2.58
N ALA A 36 26.66 32.72 -3.76
CA ALA A 36 25.62 31.81 -4.20
C ALA A 36 26.15 30.37 -4.32
N SER A 37 25.30 29.39 -4.00
CA SER A 37 25.35 28.12 -4.71
C SER A 37 23.92 27.60 -4.88
N SER A 38 23.28 28.16 -5.89
CA SER A 38 22.17 27.51 -6.58
C SER A 38 22.78 26.35 -7.37
N THR A 39 22.52 25.11 -6.99
CA THR A 39 22.71 23.97 -7.89
C THR A 39 21.59 22.96 -7.68
N SER A 40 20.48 23.27 -8.35
CA SER A 40 19.61 22.33 -9.06
C SER A 40 19.69 20.84 -8.65
N ILE A 41 18.74 20.41 -7.81
CA ILE A 41 18.26 19.02 -7.83
C ILE A 41 17.24 18.92 -8.98
N LEU A 42 17.76 18.94 -10.21
CA LEU A 42 17.04 18.58 -11.43
C LEU A 42 17.93 17.54 -12.10
N ASN A 43 17.74 16.27 -11.74
CA ASN A 43 18.07 15.08 -12.54
C ASN A 43 17.76 13.80 -11.74
N ALA A 44 16.49 13.56 -11.42
CA ALA A 44 15.98 12.26 -11.00
C ALA A 44 15.05 11.61 -12.05
N SER A 45 15.08 12.09 -13.30
CA SER A 45 14.30 11.54 -14.42
C SER A 45 15.13 10.66 -15.37
N GLY A 46 16.26 10.12 -14.88
CA GLY A 46 17.24 9.40 -15.69
C GLY A 46 17.32 7.87 -15.49
N VAL A 47 16.51 7.30 -14.60
CA VAL A 47 16.66 5.87 -14.20
C VAL A 47 15.87 4.92 -15.12
N SER A 48 14.91 5.43 -15.90
CA SER A 48 14.05 4.60 -16.75
C SER A 48 14.78 3.96 -17.97
N ALA A 49 15.91 4.51 -18.42
CA ALA A 49 16.52 4.10 -19.70
C ALA A 49 17.69 3.09 -19.62
N LYS A 50 18.09 2.60 -18.43
CA LYS A 50 19.31 1.77 -18.31
C LYS A 50 19.18 0.45 -17.53
N LEU A 51 17.99 -0.14 -17.52
CA LEU A 51 17.71 -1.49 -16.97
C LEU A 51 17.48 -2.54 -18.08
N LYS A 52 18.16 -2.40 -19.23
CA LYS A 52 18.23 -3.43 -20.27
C LYS A 52 19.60 -4.10 -20.29
N GLU A 53 19.97 -4.76 -19.19
CA GLU A 53 20.92 -5.86 -19.25
C GLU A 53 20.27 -7.10 -18.65
N ARG A 54 19.92 -8.01 -19.57
CA ARG A 54 19.30 -9.32 -19.33
C ARG A 54 20.22 -10.20 -18.48
N SER A 55 19.88 -10.38 -17.22
CA SER A 55 19.70 -11.75 -16.74
C SER A 55 18.26 -12.15 -17.12
N LYS A 56 18.04 -13.38 -17.59
CA LYS A 56 16.67 -13.93 -17.60
C LYS A 56 16.27 -14.12 -16.14
N SER A 57 15.85 -13.04 -15.50
CA SER A 57 15.15 -13.11 -14.22
C SER A 57 13.83 -13.83 -14.53
N THR A 58 13.68 -15.04 -13.98
CA THR A 58 12.40 -15.72 -13.96
C THR A 58 11.51 -14.92 -13.03
N TYR A 59 10.37 -14.46 -13.55
CA TYR A 59 9.37 -13.75 -12.78
C TYR A 59 8.10 -14.63 -12.68
N PRO A 60 7.47 -14.74 -11.48
CA PRO A 60 7.93 -14.16 -10.22
C PRO A 60 9.26 -14.78 -9.74
N PRO A 61 10.05 -14.05 -8.92
CA PRO A 61 11.23 -14.60 -8.25
C PRO A 61 10.88 -15.82 -7.38
N ASP A 62 11.90 -16.59 -6.99
CA ASP A 62 11.71 -17.75 -6.11
C ASP A 62 11.40 -17.32 -4.66
N PHE A 63 10.11 -17.20 -4.35
CA PHE A 63 9.60 -16.86 -3.02
C PHE A 63 9.93 -17.90 -1.93
N SER A 64 10.41 -19.10 -2.28
CA SER A 64 10.89 -20.07 -1.29
C SER A 64 12.25 -19.69 -0.69
N THR A 65 12.83 -18.56 -1.11
CA THR A 65 14.11 -18.05 -0.62
C THR A 65 14.00 -16.57 -0.22
N GLU A 66 14.75 -16.17 0.81
CA GLU A 66 14.88 -14.74 1.17
C GLU A 66 15.40 -13.90 -0.01
N LYS A 67 16.33 -14.45 -0.80
CA LYS A 67 16.87 -13.77 -1.98
C LYS A 67 15.77 -13.43 -2.99
N GLY A 68 14.87 -14.36 -3.30
CA GLY A 68 13.77 -14.11 -4.21
C GLY A 68 12.77 -13.10 -3.66
N ILE A 69 12.48 -13.15 -2.36
CA ILE A 69 11.65 -12.13 -1.69
C ILE A 69 12.29 -10.75 -1.79
N ARG A 70 13.60 -10.63 -1.50
CA ARG A 70 14.35 -9.38 -1.65
C ARG A 70 14.27 -8.85 -3.08
N GLU A 71 14.54 -9.68 -4.08
CA GLU A 71 14.44 -9.31 -5.50
C GLU A 71 13.03 -8.84 -5.88
N TYR A 72 12.00 -9.46 -5.29
CA TYR A 72 10.61 -9.08 -5.51
C TYR A 72 10.27 -7.72 -4.90
N LEU A 73 10.71 -7.42 -3.68
CA LEU A 73 10.35 -6.18 -2.98
C LEU A 73 10.97 -4.93 -3.60
N VAL A 74 12.19 -5.02 -4.16
CA VAL A 74 12.88 -3.86 -4.73
C VAL A 74 12.06 -3.19 -5.85
N GLY A 75 11.95 -1.87 -5.78
CA GLY A 75 11.28 -1.03 -6.78
C GLY A 75 10.32 -0.02 -6.18
N GLU A 76 9.50 0.57 -7.06
CA GLU A 76 8.46 1.52 -6.69
C GLU A 76 7.10 0.83 -6.66
N TRP A 77 6.44 0.88 -5.51
CA TRP A 77 5.10 0.36 -5.27
C TRP A 77 4.14 1.51 -5.01
N VAL A 78 2.94 1.43 -5.57
CA VAL A 78 1.92 2.47 -5.47
C VAL A 78 0.62 1.87 -4.96
N TYR A 79 0.08 2.49 -3.93
CA TYR A 79 -1.32 2.39 -3.54
C TYR A 79 -2.05 3.56 -4.18
N ASP A 80 -2.87 3.28 -5.19
CA ASP A 80 -3.75 4.28 -5.80
C ASP A 80 -5.08 3.62 -6.16
N ARG A 81 -5.84 3.26 -5.12
CA ARG A 81 -7.15 2.63 -5.32
C ARG A 81 -8.25 3.64 -5.14
N GLU A 82 -9.10 3.73 -6.14
CA GLU A 82 -10.44 4.27 -6.02
C GLU A 82 -11.32 3.08 -5.58
N TYR A 83 -12.15 3.24 -4.55
CA TYR A 83 -13.08 2.22 -4.06
C TYR A 83 -12.49 1.00 -3.33
N LEU A 84 -12.57 1.03 -2.01
CA LEU A 84 -13.01 -0.15 -1.24
C LEU A 84 -14.45 0.15 -0.84
N ASN A 85 -15.42 -0.21 -1.68
CA ASN A 85 -16.83 0.01 -1.37
C ASN A 85 -17.34 -1.05 -0.39
N TYR A 86 -16.93 -0.94 0.88
CA TYR A 86 -17.84 -1.36 1.92
C TYR A 86 -18.77 -0.18 2.13
N ALA A 87 -20.08 -0.43 2.20
CA ALA A 87 -21.17 0.56 2.18
C ALA A 87 -21.11 1.68 3.23
N ASP A 88 -20.07 1.70 4.06
CA ASP A 88 -19.82 2.65 5.13
C ASP A 88 -18.41 3.29 5.06
N LEU A 89 -17.52 2.91 4.14
CA LEU A 89 -16.16 3.44 4.02
C LEU A 89 -16.11 4.63 3.04
N ASP A 90 -15.77 5.82 3.55
CA ASP A 90 -15.36 6.94 2.71
C ASP A 90 -14.07 6.52 1.96
N PRO A 91 -13.96 6.70 0.63
CA PRO A 91 -12.72 6.42 -0.08
C PRO A 91 -11.55 7.14 0.59
N ALA A 92 -10.51 6.37 0.90
CA ALA A 92 -9.22 6.91 1.24
C ALA A 92 -8.76 7.83 0.09
N ASN A 93 -8.94 9.14 0.24
CA ASN A 93 -8.43 10.16 -0.68
C ASN A 93 -6.91 10.31 -0.51
N VAL A 94 -6.20 9.19 -0.36
CA VAL A 94 -4.77 9.12 -0.09
C VAL A 94 -4.15 8.15 -1.09
N THR A 95 -3.14 8.63 -1.83
CA THR A 95 -2.19 7.75 -2.48
C THR A 95 -1.04 7.47 -1.53
N ALA A 96 -0.49 6.27 -1.59
CA ALA A 96 0.78 5.96 -0.96
C ALA A 96 1.77 5.47 -2.00
N LYS A 97 3.02 5.88 -1.86
CA LYS A 97 4.13 5.43 -2.68
C LYS A 97 5.23 4.91 -1.77
N MET A 98 5.66 3.69 -2.03
CA MET A 98 6.72 2.99 -1.31
C MET A 98 7.85 2.66 -2.28
N ILE A 99 9.00 3.28 -2.09
CA ILE A 99 10.21 3.00 -2.87
C ILE A 99 11.14 2.16 -1.99
N ILE A 100 11.53 0.99 -2.47
CA ILE A 100 12.45 0.07 -1.79
C ILE A 100 13.70 -0.10 -2.65
N ASP A 101 14.87 0.21 -2.09
CA ASP A 101 16.14 0.01 -2.77
C ASP A 101 16.71 -1.41 -2.55
N LYS A 102 17.86 -1.70 -3.18
CA LYS A 102 18.49 -3.04 -3.14
C LYS A 102 18.99 -3.45 -1.75
N ASP A 103 19.29 -2.47 -0.92
CA ASP A 103 19.75 -2.65 0.45
C ASP A 103 18.57 -2.75 1.42
N LEU A 104 17.33 -2.66 0.90
CA LEU A 104 16.06 -2.66 1.62
C LEU A 104 15.82 -1.37 2.43
N ASN A 105 16.48 -0.27 2.09
CA ASN A 105 16.03 1.03 2.59
C ASN A 105 14.69 1.37 1.92
N VAL A 106 13.77 1.92 2.70
CA VAL A 106 12.43 2.28 2.26
C VAL A 106 12.19 3.78 2.38
N HIS A 107 11.54 4.36 1.39
CA HIS A 107 10.97 5.70 1.42
C HIS A 107 9.46 5.60 1.17
N LEU A 108 8.67 6.06 2.13
CA LEU A 108 7.21 6.11 2.07
C LEU A 108 6.76 7.56 1.92
N SER A 109 5.81 7.80 1.04
CA SER A 109 5.15 9.11 0.90
C SER A 109 3.65 8.92 0.76
N PHE A 110 2.88 9.77 1.44
CA PHE A 110 1.43 9.78 1.41
C PHE A 110 0.96 11.14 0.88
N GLU A 111 0.01 11.15 -0.05
CA GLU A 111 -0.49 12.39 -0.65
C GLU A 111 -2.02 12.38 -0.71
N ASP A 112 -2.63 13.52 -0.39
CA ASP A 112 -4.05 13.74 -0.56
C ASP A 112 -4.42 13.83 -2.05
N LYS A 113 -5.23 12.90 -2.55
CA LYS A 113 -5.61 12.81 -3.98
C LYS A 113 -6.31 14.06 -4.52
N LEU A 114 -7.04 14.79 -3.66
CA LEU A 114 -7.85 15.93 -4.09
C LEU A 114 -7.05 17.22 -4.13
N THR A 115 -6.12 17.37 -3.19
CA THR A 115 -5.36 18.61 -3.01
C THR A 115 -3.90 18.51 -3.42
N ASN A 116 -3.41 17.31 -3.74
CA ASN A 116 -2.00 16.96 -3.98
C ASN A 116 -1.08 17.45 -2.84
N LYS A 117 -1.60 17.51 -1.61
CA LYS A 117 -0.83 17.90 -0.43
C LYS A 117 -0.23 16.66 0.21
N SER A 118 1.05 16.72 0.54
CA SER A 118 1.70 15.68 1.34
C SER A 118 0.98 15.51 2.68
N LYS A 119 0.69 14.25 3.02
CA LYS A 119 0.21 13.80 4.33
C LYS A 119 1.32 13.21 5.20
N GLY A 120 2.52 13.05 4.65
CA GLY A 120 3.69 12.57 5.37
C GLY A 120 4.71 11.92 4.43
N GLU A 121 5.98 12.05 4.80
CA GLU A 121 7.12 11.38 4.16
C GLU A 121 7.95 10.73 5.25
N TYR A 122 8.35 9.48 5.03
CA TYR A 122 9.03 8.66 6.02
C TYR A 122 10.14 7.85 5.37
N THR A 123 11.22 7.63 6.10
CA THR A 123 12.34 6.79 5.64
C THR A 123 12.67 5.75 6.69
N GLY A 124 13.14 4.59 6.24
CA GLY A 124 13.50 3.50 7.14
C GLY A 124 14.12 2.33 6.40
N GLU A 125 13.95 1.13 6.95
CA GLU A 125 14.41 -0.12 6.36
C GLU A 125 13.35 -1.24 6.46
N ILE A 126 13.42 -2.19 5.53
CA ILE A 126 12.67 -3.44 5.61
C ILE A 126 13.58 -4.51 6.24
N LYS A 127 13.06 -5.13 7.30
CA LYS A 127 13.65 -6.33 7.91
C LYS A 127 12.80 -7.55 7.59
N PHE A 128 13.47 -8.70 7.50
CA PHE A 128 12.81 -9.97 7.35
C PHE A 128 12.66 -10.66 8.70
N ASP A 129 11.46 -11.14 8.98
CA ASP A 129 11.17 -11.88 10.19
C ASP A 129 10.28 -13.10 9.88
N ARG A 130 9.93 -13.86 10.90
CA ARG A 130 9.14 -15.09 10.78
C ARG A 130 8.05 -15.10 11.84
N LEU A 131 6.81 -15.24 11.40
CA LEU A 131 5.68 -15.45 12.28
C LEU A 131 5.32 -16.94 12.37
N TYR A 132 5.19 -17.61 11.23
CA TYR A 132 4.88 -19.04 11.15
C TYR A 132 5.96 -19.86 10.44
N ALA A 133 6.80 -19.22 9.62
CA ALA A 133 7.89 -19.89 8.92
C ALA A 133 8.94 -20.44 9.90
N LYS A 134 9.45 -21.64 9.62
CA LYS A 134 10.55 -22.24 10.39
C LYS A 134 11.89 -21.53 10.10
N PRO A 135 12.91 -21.69 10.98
CA PRO A 135 14.21 -21.03 10.79
C PRO A 135 14.91 -21.31 9.45
N ASN A 136 14.63 -22.45 8.82
CA ASN A 136 15.19 -22.87 7.54
C ASN A 136 14.28 -22.58 6.34
N GLU A 137 13.11 -21.97 6.57
CA GLU A 137 12.17 -21.54 5.55
C GLU A 137 12.39 -20.04 5.27
N ALA A 138 11.92 -19.58 4.09
CA ALA A 138 11.92 -18.16 3.76
C ALA A 138 11.08 -17.35 4.78
N PRO A 139 11.43 -16.08 5.03
CA PRO A 139 10.64 -15.22 5.90
C PRO A 139 9.22 -15.06 5.37
N ASP A 140 8.23 -15.17 6.26
CA ASP A 140 6.80 -14.95 5.96
C ASP A 140 6.27 -13.63 6.51
N LEU A 141 7.18 -12.81 7.07
CA LEU A 141 6.91 -11.49 7.62
C LEU A 141 7.94 -10.47 7.12
N ILE A 142 7.47 -9.31 6.69
CA ILE A 142 8.28 -8.11 6.48
C ILE A 142 7.98 -7.11 7.58
N VAL A 143 9.02 -6.52 8.15
CA VAL A 143 8.92 -5.47 9.16
C VAL A 143 9.39 -4.18 8.52
N ILE A 144 8.51 -3.18 8.45
CA ILE A 144 8.86 -1.83 8.07
C ILE A 144 9.29 -1.13 9.35
N ASP A 145 10.58 -0.84 9.48
CA ASP A 145 11.16 -0.12 10.60
C ASP A 145 11.49 1.31 10.18
N LEU A 146 10.77 2.29 10.74
CA LEU A 146 10.96 3.71 10.46
C LEU A 146 11.82 4.40 11.53
N GLY A 147 12.43 3.65 12.46
CA GLY A 147 13.25 4.21 13.53
C GLY A 147 12.44 5.00 14.58
N ASP A 148 13.02 6.08 15.10
CA ASP A 148 12.44 6.95 16.13
C ASP A 148 11.47 8.01 15.55
N GLU A 149 10.75 7.69 14.47
CA GLU A 149 9.74 8.58 13.89
C GLU A 149 8.44 8.58 14.73
N ASP A 150 7.65 9.65 14.63
CA ASP A 150 6.39 9.82 15.38
C ASP A 150 5.32 8.76 15.04
N TYR A 151 5.49 8.03 13.93
CA TYR A 151 4.61 6.95 13.49
C TYR A 151 5.32 5.59 13.49
N PRO A 152 4.71 4.54 14.07
CA PRO A 152 5.25 3.20 13.97
C PRO A 152 5.16 2.71 12.52
N GLY A 153 6.21 2.03 12.04
CA GLY A 153 6.20 1.38 10.73
C GLY A 153 5.19 0.24 10.67
N GLY A 154 5.62 -1.00 10.93
CA GLY A 154 4.70 -2.11 11.20
C GLY A 154 5.11 -3.45 10.61
N ASP A 155 4.41 -4.49 11.03
CA ASP A 155 4.70 -5.87 10.70
C ASP A 155 3.64 -6.42 9.74
N PHE A 156 4.07 -6.93 8.59
CA PHE A 156 3.17 -7.34 7.52
C PHE A 156 3.51 -8.73 7.01
N ARG A 157 2.50 -9.59 6.92
CA ARG A 157 2.56 -10.70 5.97
C ARG A 157 2.35 -10.13 4.58
N PHE A 158 2.98 -10.72 3.58
CA PHE A 158 2.82 -10.28 2.20
C PHE A 158 2.42 -11.44 1.30
N LEU A 159 1.74 -11.12 0.20
CA LEU A 159 1.36 -12.09 -0.81
C LEU A 159 1.50 -11.48 -2.20
N HIS A 160 2.16 -12.19 -3.10
CA HIS A 160 2.09 -11.89 -4.54
C HIS A 160 0.72 -12.31 -5.06
N ARG A 161 -0.07 -11.35 -5.55
CA ARG A 161 -1.45 -11.60 -5.95
C ARG A 161 -1.57 -11.96 -7.43
N THR A 162 -0.95 -11.17 -8.30
CA THR A 162 -1.02 -11.38 -9.74
C THR A 162 0.02 -10.58 -10.50
N ILE A 163 0.12 -10.87 -11.80
CA ILE A 163 0.69 -10.04 -12.86
C ILE A 163 -0.42 -9.72 -13.85
N TYR A 164 -0.56 -8.45 -14.24
CA TYR A 164 -1.47 -8.01 -15.30
C TYR A 164 -0.95 -6.70 -15.91
N ASP A 165 -1.23 -6.43 -17.18
CA ASP A 165 -0.89 -5.17 -17.86
C ASP A 165 0.52 -4.57 -17.59
N GLY A 166 1.57 -5.41 -17.53
CA GLY A 166 2.91 -4.92 -17.20
C GLY A 166 3.13 -4.56 -15.73
N LYS A 167 2.14 -4.75 -14.86
CA LYS A 167 2.16 -4.53 -13.42
C LYS A 167 2.24 -5.85 -12.66
N CYS A 168 2.76 -5.77 -11.45
CA CYS A 168 2.68 -6.84 -10.46
C CYS A 168 2.00 -6.30 -9.20
N VAL A 169 1.23 -7.17 -8.54
CA VAL A 169 0.45 -6.82 -7.36
C VAL A 169 0.97 -7.55 -6.16
N MET A 170 1.17 -6.79 -5.08
CA MET A 170 1.42 -7.32 -3.75
C MET A 170 0.30 -6.87 -2.82
N SER A 171 -0.11 -7.78 -1.94
CA SER A 171 -0.94 -7.44 -0.79
C SER A 171 -0.12 -7.51 0.48
N LEU A 172 -0.29 -6.54 1.37
CA LEU A 172 0.24 -6.51 2.72
C LEU A 172 -0.90 -6.69 3.73
N PHE A 173 -0.71 -7.60 4.70
CA PHE A 173 -1.66 -7.91 5.76
C PHE A 173 -1.02 -7.61 7.09
N PHE A 174 -1.60 -6.67 7.82
CA PHE A 174 -1.07 -6.25 9.10
C PHE A 174 -1.12 -7.40 10.12
N SER A 175 -0.01 -7.62 10.83
CA SER A 175 0.17 -8.77 11.74
C SER A 175 -0.07 -8.43 13.22
N GLY A 176 -0.60 -7.24 13.52
CA GLY A 176 -1.28 -6.99 14.80
C GLY A 176 -0.45 -6.41 15.95
N ASN A 177 0.72 -5.83 15.70
CA ASN A 177 1.55 -5.20 16.74
C ASN A 177 1.29 -3.68 16.91
N GLY A 178 0.02 -3.29 17.15
CA GLY A 178 -0.36 -1.89 17.44
C GLY A 178 -0.83 -1.10 16.22
N ASN A 179 -0.43 0.16 16.11
CA ASN A 179 -0.68 1.01 14.94
C ASN A 179 0.36 0.73 13.86
N CYS A 180 0.04 1.05 12.61
CA CYS A 180 0.98 0.93 11.49
C CYS A 180 0.96 2.18 10.61
N ILE A 181 2.03 2.38 9.84
CA ILE A 181 2.18 3.55 8.97
C ILE A 181 1.05 3.68 7.93
N PHE A 182 0.44 2.56 7.53
CA PHE A 182 -0.68 2.55 6.61
C PHE A 182 -2.02 2.91 7.24
N ASP A 183 -2.09 3.18 8.56
CA ASP A 183 -3.24 3.84 9.19
C ASP A 183 -3.49 5.24 8.56
N LEU A 184 -2.45 5.86 7.96
CA LEU A 184 -2.58 7.10 7.18
C LEU A 184 -3.45 6.95 5.92
N LEU A 185 -3.73 5.71 5.49
CA LEU A 185 -4.69 5.45 4.41
C LEU A 185 -6.13 5.56 4.91
N ALA A 186 -6.40 5.45 6.21
CA ALA A 186 -7.75 5.57 6.74
C ALA A 186 -8.21 7.04 6.81
N ASP A 187 -9.50 7.28 6.59
CA ASP A 187 -10.09 8.58 6.93
C ASP A 187 -10.38 8.62 8.43
N ASN A 188 -9.56 9.40 9.15
CA ASN A 188 -9.68 9.67 10.58
C ASN A 188 -11.06 10.18 11.02
N ASN A 189 -11.91 10.67 10.10
CA ASN A 189 -13.24 11.16 10.43
C ASN A 189 -14.30 10.04 10.52
N ASN A 190 -14.08 8.90 9.86
CA ASN A 190 -15.09 7.86 9.73
C ASN A 190 -14.62 6.47 10.17
N TYR A 191 -13.31 6.17 10.15
CA TYR A 191 -12.77 4.86 10.54
C TYR A 191 -11.47 4.99 11.34
N GLY A 192 -11.39 4.27 12.47
CA GLY A 192 -10.26 4.32 13.39
C GLY A 192 -9.08 3.39 13.08
N TYR A 193 -9.07 2.69 11.92
CA TYR A 193 -8.06 1.67 11.60
C TYR A 193 -7.75 1.61 10.10
N ALA A 194 -6.51 1.24 9.73
CA ALA A 194 -6.10 0.95 8.36
C ALA A 194 -7.00 -0.09 7.65
N PRO A 195 -7.00 -0.12 6.30
CA PRO A 195 -7.53 -1.23 5.54
C PRO A 195 -6.93 -2.58 6.00
N GLU A 196 -7.76 -3.61 6.17
CA GLU A 196 -7.33 -4.97 6.55
C GLU A 196 -6.31 -5.58 5.58
N GLU A 197 -6.34 -5.14 4.31
CA GLU A 197 -5.40 -5.50 3.26
C GLU A 197 -4.98 -4.25 2.50
N ILE A 198 -3.67 -4.04 2.39
CA ILE A 198 -3.08 -2.95 1.60
C ILE A 198 -2.60 -3.56 0.27
N ILE A 199 -3.33 -3.30 -0.80
CA ILE A 199 -3.01 -3.79 -2.15
C ILE A 199 -2.20 -2.72 -2.89
N ILE A 200 -0.97 -3.05 -3.28
CA ILE A 200 -0.04 -2.15 -3.96
C ILE A 200 0.46 -2.73 -5.28
N GLU A 201 0.74 -1.84 -6.22
CA GLU A 201 1.11 -2.17 -7.59
C GLU A 201 2.51 -1.67 -7.90
N LYS A 202 3.29 -2.47 -8.62
CA LYS A 202 4.58 -2.07 -9.19
C LYS A 202 4.60 -2.32 -10.68
N VAL A 203 4.98 -1.31 -11.46
CA VAL A 203 5.26 -1.45 -12.90
C VAL A 203 6.50 -2.33 -13.06
N SER A 204 6.30 -3.53 -13.58
CA SER A 204 7.34 -4.56 -13.71
C SER A 204 7.75 -4.82 -15.16
N GLY A 205 6.92 -4.42 -16.13
CA GLY A 205 7.06 -4.75 -17.55
C GLY A 205 6.80 -6.23 -17.88
N GLN A 206 6.35 -7.02 -16.90
CA GLN A 206 6.05 -8.44 -17.08
C GLN A 206 4.71 -8.61 -17.78
N THR A 207 4.66 -9.48 -18.77
CA THR A 207 3.44 -9.80 -19.50
C THR A 207 2.92 -11.15 -19.01
N PRO A 208 1.62 -11.24 -18.65
CA PRO A 208 1.00 -12.52 -18.35
C PRO A 208 1.13 -13.48 -19.54
N LYS A 209 1.28 -14.76 -19.23
CA LYS A 209 1.38 -15.86 -20.20
C LYS A 209 0.15 -16.76 -20.18
N VAL A 210 -0.72 -16.59 -19.19
CA VAL A 210 -1.98 -17.32 -19.11
C VAL A 210 -2.90 -16.94 -20.27
N GLU A 211 -3.49 -17.96 -20.89
CA GLU A 211 -4.47 -17.78 -21.97
C GLU A 211 -5.88 -17.68 -21.40
N THR A 212 -6.78 -17.03 -22.15
CA THR A 212 -8.20 -17.01 -21.78
C THR A 212 -8.80 -18.41 -21.89
N THR A 213 -9.62 -18.76 -20.89
CA THR A 213 -10.42 -19.98 -20.93
C THR A 213 -11.70 -19.75 -21.75
N LYS A 214 -12.27 -20.82 -22.31
CA LYS A 214 -13.44 -20.76 -23.20
C LYS A 214 -14.53 -21.69 -22.72
N ASN A 215 -15.78 -21.27 -22.85
CA ASN A 215 -16.99 -22.05 -22.54
C ASN A 215 -16.94 -22.66 -21.13
N LEU A 216 -16.47 -21.88 -20.16
CA LEU A 216 -16.24 -22.28 -18.78
C LEU A 216 -16.88 -21.28 -17.80
N ALA A 217 -17.34 -21.82 -16.67
CA ALA A 217 -17.76 -21.08 -15.50
C ALA A 217 -16.71 -21.20 -14.39
N PHE A 218 -16.27 -20.08 -13.82
CA PHE A 218 -15.26 -20.06 -12.76
C PHE A 218 -15.38 -18.81 -11.88
N HIS A 219 -14.60 -18.76 -10.79
CA HIS A 219 -14.43 -17.55 -9.99
C HIS A 219 -13.11 -16.88 -10.35
N ALA A 220 -13.11 -15.54 -10.40
CA ALA A 220 -11.92 -14.78 -10.71
C ALA A 220 -11.85 -13.48 -9.92
N VAL A 221 -10.64 -13.05 -9.60
CA VAL A 221 -10.38 -11.72 -9.04
C VAL A 221 -10.24 -10.72 -10.18
N LEU A 222 -10.96 -9.61 -10.09
CA LEU A 222 -10.80 -8.48 -11.00
C LEU A 222 -9.59 -7.63 -10.60
N TRP A 223 -8.70 -7.36 -11.54
CA TRP A 223 -7.50 -6.55 -11.29
C TRP A 223 -7.45 -5.21 -12.02
N GLU A 224 -8.12 -5.10 -13.16
CA GLU A 224 -8.25 -3.83 -13.87
C GLU A 224 -9.32 -3.94 -14.94
N ILE A 225 -10.00 -2.82 -15.20
CA ILE A 225 -10.86 -2.68 -16.36
C ILE A 225 -9.97 -2.21 -17.52
N GLY A 226 -9.94 -3.01 -18.59
CA GLY A 226 -9.16 -2.72 -19.77
C GLY A 226 -9.69 -1.53 -20.58
N ALA A 227 -9.03 -1.25 -21.70
CA ALA A 227 -9.26 -0.05 -22.50
C ALA A 227 -10.75 0.15 -22.85
N GLU A 228 -11.23 1.38 -22.61
CA GLU A 228 -12.60 1.83 -22.91
C GLU A 228 -13.72 1.01 -22.22
N GLY A 229 -13.41 0.23 -21.17
CA GLY A 229 -14.40 -0.59 -20.47
C GLY A 229 -14.89 -1.79 -21.29
N LYS A 230 -14.07 -2.27 -22.23
CA LYS A 230 -14.41 -3.37 -23.14
C LYS A 230 -13.81 -4.70 -22.74
N SER A 231 -12.87 -4.70 -21.80
CA SER A 231 -12.17 -5.90 -21.36
C SER A 231 -11.86 -5.83 -19.88
N LEU A 232 -11.53 -6.98 -19.29
CA LEU A 232 -11.26 -7.14 -17.86
C LEU A 232 -10.02 -7.99 -17.66
N TRP A 233 -9.09 -7.54 -16.81
CA TRP A 233 -7.98 -8.34 -16.33
C TRP A 233 -8.44 -9.21 -15.17
N LEU A 234 -8.56 -10.51 -15.41
CA LEU A 234 -9.11 -11.47 -14.46
C LEU A 234 -8.08 -12.55 -14.12
N ASN A 235 -7.87 -12.81 -12.83
CA ASN A 235 -7.10 -13.94 -12.36
C ASN A 235 -8.05 -15.02 -11.83
N GLN A 236 -8.02 -16.22 -12.41
CA GLN A 236 -8.86 -17.33 -11.96
C GLN A 236 -8.43 -17.82 -10.58
N VAL A 237 -9.40 -18.00 -9.68
CA VAL A 237 -9.14 -18.38 -8.29
C VAL A 237 -10.05 -19.48 -7.79
N TRP A 238 -9.54 -20.19 -6.79
CA TRP A 238 -10.29 -21.09 -5.94
C TRP A 238 -10.81 -20.25 -4.78
N TRP A 239 -12.10 -19.95 -4.83
CA TRP A 239 -12.74 -19.10 -3.85
C TRP A 239 -13.33 -19.94 -2.71
N THR A 240 -12.97 -19.58 -1.48
CA THR A 240 -13.59 -20.16 -0.28
C THR A 240 -14.44 -19.05 0.34
N PRO A 241 -15.74 -18.98 0.02
CA PRO A 241 -16.59 -17.95 0.58
C PRO A 241 -16.57 -18.05 2.12
N PRO A 242 -16.51 -16.93 2.85
CA PRO A 242 -16.63 -16.96 4.30
C PRO A 242 -17.97 -17.61 4.66
N ILE A 243 -17.91 -18.70 5.43
CA ILE A 243 -19.11 -19.41 5.91
C ILE A 243 -19.69 -18.57 7.03
N GLU A 244 -20.62 -17.68 6.67
CA GLU A 244 -21.23 -16.70 7.57
C GLU A 244 -20.21 -15.69 8.13
N TYR A 245 -20.65 -14.45 8.35
CA TYR A 245 -19.83 -13.46 9.04
C TYR A 245 -19.64 -13.92 10.48
N ASP A 246 -18.47 -14.50 10.78
CA ASP A 246 -18.03 -14.78 12.14
C ASP A 246 -17.19 -13.59 12.61
N PRO A 247 -17.73 -12.69 13.44
CA PRO A 247 -16.98 -11.54 13.96
C PRO A 247 -15.78 -11.95 14.83
N ASP A 248 -15.74 -13.21 15.29
CA ASP A 248 -14.68 -13.74 16.14
C ASP A 248 -13.54 -14.41 15.33
N VAL A 249 -13.73 -14.62 14.03
CA VAL A 249 -12.68 -15.13 13.13
C VAL A 249 -12.33 -14.04 12.12
N PRO A 250 -11.33 -13.19 12.41
CA PRO A 250 -10.75 -12.32 11.40
C PRO A 250 -10.06 -13.23 10.39
N ASN A 251 -10.79 -13.65 9.36
CA ASN A 251 -10.19 -14.40 8.27
C ASN A 251 -9.48 -13.35 7.41
N PRO A 252 -8.14 -13.26 7.46
CA PRO A 252 -7.44 -12.22 6.71
C PRO A 252 -7.82 -12.34 5.24
N ARG A 253 -8.04 -11.22 4.54
CA ARG A 253 -8.41 -11.21 3.11
C ARG A 253 -7.46 -12.06 2.22
N MET A 254 -6.26 -12.35 2.70
CA MET A 254 -5.31 -13.28 2.08
C MET A 254 -5.82 -14.73 1.95
N ALA A 255 -6.76 -15.15 2.81
CA ALA A 255 -7.26 -16.53 2.89
C ALA A 255 -8.65 -16.70 2.24
N LEU A 256 -9.24 -15.64 1.67
CA LEU A 256 -10.53 -15.72 0.99
C LEU A 256 -10.47 -16.49 -0.33
N TYR A 257 -9.34 -16.44 -1.02
CA TYR A 257 -9.13 -17.11 -2.28
C TYR A 257 -7.66 -17.46 -2.50
N GLU A 258 -7.44 -18.49 -3.32
CA GLU A 258 -6.11 -18.90 -3.76
C GLU A 258 -6.07 -18.94 -5.29
N ALA A 259 -4.97 -18.47 -5.88
CA ALA A 259 -4.71 -18.60 -7.30
C ALA A 259 -3.68 -19.70 -7.53
N GLU A 260 -3.99 -20.69 -8.38
CA GLU A 260 -3.01 -21.71 -8.77
C GLU A 260 -1.87 -21.08 -9.59
N VAL A 261 -2.22 -20.12 -10.45
CA VAL A 261 -1.28 -19.32 -11.23
C VAL A 261 -1.53 -17.84 -10.91
N PRO A 262 -0.56 -17.10 -10.35
CA PRO A 262 -0.72 -15.69 -10.01
C PRO A 262 -0.51 -14.79 -11.25
N GLU A 263 -1.26 -15.05 -12.32
CA GLU A 263 -1.24 -14.27 -13.55
C GLU A 263 -2.68 -14.03 -14.03
N SER A 264 -3.00 -12.81 -14.44
CA SER A 264 -4.31 -12.48 -15.00
C SER A 264 -4.33 -12.62 -16.52
N ALA A 265 -5.45 -13.08 -17.07
CA ALA A 265 -5.73 -12.98 -18.51
C ALA A 265 -6.62 -11.76 -18.78
N LEU A 266 -6.48 -11.17 -19.98
CA LEU A 266 -7.35 -10.12 -20.47
C LEU A 266 -8.53 -10.74 -21.21
N TYR A 267 -9.71 -10.67 -20.63
CA TYR A 267 -10.95 -11.16 -21.23
C TYR A 267 -11.69 -10.01 -21.89
N GLU A 268 -12.11 -10.21 -23.15
CA GLU A 268 -12.96 -9.25 -23.84
C GLU A 268 -14.41 -9.45 -23.39
N ILE A 269 -15.12 -8.37 -23.13
CA ILE A 269 -16.54 -8.43 -22.80
C ILE A 269 -17.32 -8.57 -24.10
N ALA A 270 -18.22 -9.56 -24.17
CA ALA A 270 -19.14 -9.71 -25.29
C ALA A 270 -19.90 -8.39 -25.55
N ASN A 271 -19.97 -7.95 -26.81
CA ASN A 271 -20.47 -6.62 -27.17
C ASN A 271 -21.90 -6.33 -26.65
N ASP A 272 -22.75 -7.34 -26.58
CA ASP A 272 -24.12 -7.25 -26.06
C ASP A 272 -24.18 -7.23 -24.53
N LYS A 273 -23.08 -7.56 -23.85
CA LYS A 273 -22.93 -7.61 -22.39
C LYS A 273 -22.21 -6.41 -21.78
N ILE A 274 -21.49 -5.60 -22.56
CA ILE A 274 -20.73 -4.44 -22.06
C ILE A 274 -21.58 -3.56 -21.15
N LYS A 275 -22.78 -3.15 -21.61
CA LYS A 275 -23.65 -2.26 -20.83
C LYS A 275 -24.10 -2.90 -19.51
N GLU A 276 -24.40 -4.19 -19.53
CA GLU A 276 -24.82 -4.94 -18.34
C GLU A 276 -23.69 -5.01 -17.32
N ILE A 277 -22.51 -5.49 -17.74
CA ILE A 277 -21.34 -5.65 -16.88
C ILE A 277 -20.87 -4.32 -16.31
N MET A 278 -20.72 -3.29 -17.16
CA MET A 278 -20.23 -1.97 -16.77
C MET A 278 -21.25 -1.15 -15.97
N SER A 279 -22.51 -1.59 -15.89
CA SER A 279 -23.49 -1.01 -14.98
C SER A 279 -23.38 -1.52 -13.55
N ASN A 280 -22.65 -2.63 -13.34
CA ASN A 280 -22.31 -3.09 -12.01
C ASN A 280 -21.15 -2.28 -11.46
N GLU A 281 -21.14 -2.15 -10.14
CA GLU A 281 -20.00 -1.60 -9.44
C GLU A 281 -18.90 -2.66 -9.31
N LEU A 282 -17.95 -2.62 -10.26
CA LEU A 282 -16.81 -3.51 -10.28
C LEU A 282 -15.68 -2.94 -9.42
N VAL A 283 -15.19 -3.74 -8.48
CA VAL A 283 -14.19 -3.36 -7.50
C VAL A 283 -12.94 -4.22 -7.69
N THR A 284 -11.80 -3.56 -7.82
CA THR A 284 -10.52 -4.24 -8.00
C THR A 284 -10.17 -5.05 -6.75
N GLY A 285 -9.58 -6.24 -6.91
CA GLY A 285 -9.22 -7.14 -5.82
C GLY A 285 -10.38 -8.01 -5.30
N GLU A 286 -11.60 -7.80 -5.79
CA GLU A 286 -12.77 -8.60 -5.41
C GLU A 286 -13.00 -9.79 -6.35
N VAL A 287 -13.64 -10.83 -5.81
CA VAL A 287 -13.95 -12.08 -6.52
C VAL A 287 -15.31 -12.00 -7.19
N TYR A 288 -15.36 -12.39 -8.46
CA TYR A 288 -16.57 -12.44 -9.28
C TYR A 288 -16.78 -13.84 -9.87
N PHE A 289 -18.04 -14.22 -10.08
CA PHE A 289 -18.38 -15.36 -10.89
C PHE A 289 -18.35 -14.98 -12.37
N VAL A 290 -17.62 -15.74 -13.18
CA VAL A 290 -17.34 -15.46 -14.59
C VAL A 290 -17.88 -16.57 -15.46
N LEU A 291 -18.54 -16.19 -16.56
CA LEU A 291 -18.99 -17.09 -17.62
C LEU A 291 -18.34 -16.66 -18.93
N THR A 292 -17.58 -17.56 -19.53
CA THR A 292 -16.90 -17.35 -20.83
C THR A 292 -17.67 -18.05 -21.94
N ASP A 293 -17.63 -17.48 -23.15
CA ASP A 293 -18.27 -18.08 -24.33
C ASP A 293 -17.24 -18.84 -25.20
N LEU A 294 -17.56 -19.11 -26.47
CA LEU A 294 -16.64 -19.80 -27.38
C LEU A 294 -15.46 -18.94 -27.83
N GLN A 295 -15.53 -17.62 -27.65
CA GLN A 295 -14.47 -16.67 -27.96
C GLN A 295 -13.52 -16.49 -26.77
N GLY A 296 -14.04 -16.68 -25.54
CA GLY A 296 -13.28 -16.61 -24.29
C GLY A 296 -13.68 -15.39 -23.49
#